data_AF-A0A1M6LL24-F1
#
_entry.id   AF-A0A1M6LL24-F1
#
_cell.length_a   1.000
_cell.length_b   1.000
_cell.length_c   1.000
_cell.angle_alpha   90.00
_cell.angle_beta   90.00
_cell.angle_gamma   90.00
#
_symmetry.space_group_name_H-M   'P 1'
#
loop_
_entity.id
_entity.type
_entity.pdbx_description
1 polymer ?
#
loop_
_entity_poly.entity_id
_entity_poly.type
_entity_poly.pdbx_seq_one_letter_code
_entity_poly.pdbx_strand_id
1 'polypeptide(L)' 'MMILLLIMLIIIVYFFIKEYKLCTCFEEDVKKCTSCGYKVKEEYIYCPNCKERLKKECENCKRLIDINWRKCPYCK' A
#
# COMPACT_ATOMS: atom_id res chain seq x y z
N MET A 1 -29.01 -39.05 1.25
CA MET A 1 -28.08 -39.15 0.10
C MET A 1 -27.88 -37.79 -0.59
N MET A 2 -28.95 -37.13 -1.05
CA MET A 2 -28.89 -35.78 -1.64
C MET A 2 -28.33 -34.70 -0.68
N ILE A 3 -28.72 -34.75 0.61
CA ILE A 3 -28.23 -33.82 1.63
C ILE A 3 -26.71 -33.98 1.88
N LEU A 4 -26.19 -35.22 1.86
CA LEU A 4 -24.76 -35.47 2.05
C LEU A 4 -23.93 -34.90 0.90
N LEU A 5 -24.44 -34.97 -0.33
CA LEU A 5 -23.79 -34.38 -1.49
C LEU A 5 -23.71 -32.84 -1.40
N LEU A 6 -24.79 -32.20 -0.93
CA LEU A 6 -24.80 -30.75 -0.73
C LEU A 6 -23.82 -30.32 0.36
N ILE A 7 -23.74 -31.05 1.46
CA ILE A 7 -22.79 -30.78 2.55
C ILE A 7 -21.34 -30.90 2.05
N MET A 8 -21.03 -31.95 1.28
CA MET A 8 -19.70 -32.15 0.72
C MET A 8 -19.31 -31.03 -0.26
N LEU A 9 -20.24 -30.58 -1.12
CA LEU A 9 -19.99 -29.45 -2.03
C LEU A 9 -19.73 -28.14 -1.27
N ILE A 10 -20.50 -27.86 -0.22
CA ILE A 10 -20.30 -26.67 0.63
C ILE A 10 -18.93 -26.71 1.31
N ILE A 11 -18.53 -27.88 1.84
CA ILE A 11 -17.23 -28.07 2.48
C ILE A 11 -16.10 -27.86 1.47
N ILE A 12 -16.21 -28.47 0.29
CA ILE A 12 -15.23 -28.31 -0.79
C ILE A 12 -15.10 -26.84 -1.18
N VAL A 13 -16.21 -26.16 -1.46
CA VAL A 13 -16.25 -24.72 -1.79
C VAL A 13 -15.64 -23.87 -0.66
N TYR A 14 -15.95 -24.19 0.60
CA TYR A 14 -15.36 -23.51 1.75
C TYR A 14 -13.83 -23.66 1.80
N PHE A 15 -13.31 -24.86 1.56
CA PHE A 15 -11.87 -25.11 1.49
C PHE A 15 -11.22 -24.38 0.30
N PHE A 16 -11.84 -24.40 -0.87
CA PHE A 16 -11.38 -23.66 -2.06
C PHE A 16 -11.35 -22.14 -1.83
N ILE A 17 -12.37 -21.58 -1.18
CA ILE A 17 -12.42 -20.15 -0.82
C ILE A 17 -11.33 -19.80 0.19
N LYS A 18 -11.05 -20.69 1.15
CA LYS A 18 -9.98 -20.50 2.13
C LYS A 18 -8.60 -20.47 1.46
N GLU A 19 -8.36 -21.32 0.48
CA GLU A 19 -7.07 -21.45 -0.22
C GLU A 19 -6.82 -20.29 -1.21
N TYR A 20 -7.88 -19.72 -1.81
CA TYR A 20 -7.77 -18.56 -2.70
C TYR A 20 -7.46 -17.23 -1.99
N LYS A 21 -7.64 -17.16 -0.66
CA LYS A 21 -7.49 -15.91 0.10
C LYS A 21 -6.06 -15.62 0.58
N LEU A 22 -5.07 -16.13 -0.15
CA LEU A 22 -3.65 -15.90 0.12
C LEU A 22 -3.02 -15.12 -1.04
N CYS A 23 -3.08 -13.80 -0.91
CA CYS A 23 -2.06 -12.82 -1.32
C CYS A 23 -2.72 -11.43 -1.43
N THR A 24 -2.92 -10.78 -0.29
CA THR A 24 -2.88 -9.32 -0.26
C THR A 24 -1.66 -8.94 0.55
N CYS A 25 -0.50 -8.88 -0.11
CA CYS A 25 0.60 -8.05 0.37
C CYS A 25 0.23 -6.58 0.12
N PHE A 26 -0.84 -6.10 0.76
CA PHE A 26 -0.99 -4.68 1.02
C PHE A 26 -0.23 -4.45 2.32
N GLU A 27 1.09 -4.35 2.23
CA GLU A 27 1.82 -3.57 3.22
C GLU A 27 1.24 -2.16 3.10
N GLU A 28 0.41 -1.76 4.05
CA GLU A 28 0.19 -0.34 4.30
C GLU A 28 1.56 0.22 4.69
N ASP A 29 2.33 0.65 3.69
CA ASP A 29 3.61 1.32 3.87
C ASP A 29 3.35 2.61 4.63
N VAL A 30 3.33 2.51 5.97
CA VAL A 30 3.23 3.66 6.85
C VAL A 30 4.53 4.43 6.71
N LYS A 31 4.54 5.38 5.77
CA LYS A 31 5.65 6.30 5.56
C LYS A 31 5.90 7.07 6.85
N LYS A 32 7.16 7.20 7.22
CA LYS A 32 7.60 7.99 8.37
C LYS A 32 8.43 9.17 7.88
N CYS A 33 8.26 10.32 8.52
CA CYS A 33 9.10 11.47 8.28
C CYS A 33 10.55 11.10 8.58
N THR A 34 11.46 11.35 7.65
CA THR A 34 12.89 11.04 7.80
C THR A 34 13.60 11.97 8.80
N SER A 35 13.07 13.17 9.03
CA SER A 35 13.64 14.11 10.01
C SER A 35 13.20 13.86 11.45
N CYS A 36 11.96 13.41 11.71
CA CYS A 36 11.45 13.26 13.08
C CYS A 36 10.76 11.92 13.40
N GLY A 37 10.62 11.01 12.42
CA GLY A 37 10.00 9.70 12.61
C GLY A 37 8.46 9.69 12.71
N TYR A 38 7.81 10.86 12.64
CA TYR A 38 6.34 10.97 12.69
C TYR A 38 5.68 10.20 11.54
N LYS A 39 4.55 9.53 11.80
CA LYS A 39 3.79 8.80 10.78
C LYS A 39 3.13 9.79 9.83
N VAL A 40 3.49 9.73 8.56
CA VAL A 40 3.01 10.65 7.52
C VAL A 40 2.18 9.88 6.51
N LYS A 41 1.10 10.50 6.04
CA LYS A 41 0.29 9.93 4.96
C LYS A 41 0.88 10.31 3.61
N GLU A 42 0.54 9.55 2.58
CA GLU A 42 1.08 9.77 1.25
C GLU A 42 0.65 11.11 0.66
N GLU A 43 -0.49 11.68 1.03
CA GLU A 43 -0.95 12.99 0.56
C GLU A 43 -0.18 14.17 1.17
N TYR A 44 0.57 13.97 2.26
CA TYR A 44 1.23 15.07 2.96
C TYR A 44 2.41 15.64 2.16
N ILE A 45 2.41 16.97 1.99
CA ILE A 45 3.52 17.71 1.37
C ILE A 45 4.55 18.14 2.42
N TYR A 46 4.07 18.45 3.62
CA TYR A 46 4.89 18.83 4.78
C TYR A 46 4.53 17.95 5.99
N CYS A 47 5.52 17.68 6.85
CA CYS A 47 5.29 16.96 8.09
C CYS A 47 4.51 17.85 9.08
N PRO A 48 3.39 17.38 9.65
CA PRO A 48 2.63 18.18 10.63
C PRO A 48 3.37 18.38 11.95
N ASN A 49 4.34 17.51 12.28
CA ASN A 49 5.09 17.56 13.53
C ASN A 49 6.29 18.52 13.46
N CYS A 50 7.15 18.39 12.43
CA CYS A 50 8.39 19.17 12.31
C CYS A 50 8.40 20.17 11.15
N LYS A 51 7.35 20.24 10.33
CA LYS A 51 7.24 21.09 9.13
C LYS A 51 8.26 20.81 8.02
N GLU A 52 8.99 19.70 8.11
CA GLU A 52 9.88 19.22 7.04
C GLU A 52 9.10 18.96 5.74
N ARG A 53 9.72 19.25 4.59
CA ARG A 53 9.11 18.96 3.30
C ARG A 53 9.25 17.47 2.96
N LEU A 54 8.12 16.80 2.71
CA LEU A 54 8.06 15.36 2.42
C LEU A 54 8.03 15.05 0.92
N LYS A 55 7.60 16.01 0.10
CA LYS A 55 7.52 15.88 -1.35
C LYS A 55 8.26 17.00 -2.06
N LYS A 56 8.97 16.66 -3.13
CA LYS A 56 9.64 17.61 -4.01
C LYS A 56 9.04 17.54 -5.41
N GLU A 57 9.14 18.62 -6.17
CA GLU A 57 8.79 18.59 -7.59
C GLU A 57 9.93 17.95 -8.39
N CYS A 58 9.59 17.08 -9.33
CA CYS A 58 10.56 16.58 -10.28
C CYS A 58 10.99 17.71 -11.22
N GLU A 59 12.29 17.91 -11.38
CA GLU A 59 12.80 18.99 -12.24
C GLU A 59 12.40 18.86 -13.71
N ASN A 60 12.26 17.62 -14.19
CA ASN A 60 11.95 17.29 -15.59
C ASN A 60 10.43 17.34 -15.89
N CYS A 61 9.59 16.66 -15.09
CA CYS A 61 8.13 16.58 -15.36
C CYS A 61 7.26 17.44 -14.44
N LYS A 62 7.85 18.17 -13.48
CA LYS A 62 7.17 19.01 -12.47
C LYS A 62 6.15 18.29 -11.59
N ARG A 63 6.09 16.96 -11.60
CA ARG A 63 5.23 16.17 -10.70
C ARG A 63 5.78 16.16 -9.28
N LEU A 64 4.89 16.19 -8.30
CA LEU A 64 5.23 15.96 -6.90
C LEU A 64 5.62 14.49 -6.69
N ILE A 65 6.85 14.27 -6.25
CA ILE A 65 7.40 12.95 -5.93
C ILE A 65 7.89 12.93 -4.47
N ASP A 66 8.04 11.73 -3.92
CA ASP A 66 8.61 11.54 -2.59
C ASP A 66 10.02 12.15 -2.53
N ILE A 67 10.33 12.88 -1.45
CA ILE A 67 11.64 13.52 -1.30
C ILE A 67 12.78 12.50 -1.29
N ASN A 68 12.52 11.28 -0.81
CA ASN A 68 13.49 10.19 -0.70
C ASN A 68 13.78 9.50 -2.04
N TRP A 69 13.00 9.79 -3.08
CA TRP A 69 13.25 9.21 -4.40
C TRP A 69 14.47 9.86 -5.06
N ARG A 70 15.46 9.02 -5.39
CA ARG A 70 16.67 9.43 -6.11
C ARG A 70 16.40 9.70 -7.59
N LYS A 71 15.53 8.91 -8.22
CA LYS A 71 15.08 9.10 -9.61
C LYS A 71 13.56 9.24 -9.64
N CYS A 72 13.06 10.10 -10.53
CA CYS A 72 11.62 10.19 -10.78
C CYS A 72 11.16 8.96 -11.58
N PRO A 73 10.24 8.13 -11.07
CA PRO A 73 9.74 6.95 -11.77
C PRO A 73 8.72 7.30 -12.87
N TYR A 74 8.28 8.55 -12.94
CA TYR A 74 7.44 9.02 -14.03
C TYR A 74 8.24 9.55 -15.23
N CYS A 75 9.52 9.86 -15.04
CA CYS A 75 10.41 10.26 -16.12
C CYS A 75 11.09 9.02 -16.70
N LYS A 76 11.07 8.89 -18.03
CA LYS A 76 11.88 7.88 -18.74
C LYS A 76 13.35 8.34 -18.73
#